data_AF-A0A7V8YR09-F1
#
_entry.id   AF-A0A7V8YR09-F1
#
_cell.length_a   1.000
_cell.length_b   1.000
_cell.length_c   1.000
_cell.angle_alpha   90.00
_cell.angle_beta   90.00
_cell.angle_gamma   90.00
#
_symmetry.space_group_name_H-M   'P 1'
#
loop_
_entity.id
_entity.type
_entity.pdbx_description
1 polymer ?
#
loop_
_entity_poly.entity_id
_entity_poly.type
_entity_poly.pdbx_seq_one_letter_code
_entity_poly.pdbx_strand_id
1 'polypeptide(L)'
;IDFGVNQYLVTGDDPVLFHTGMRGLFPLVSDAVTRVMPIETVRWIGIGHIEADECGSMNDWLAVAPYASVVQGNVGCIVSITDLADRPPRAMADGGG
;
A
#
# COMPACT_ATOMS: atom_id res chain seq x y z
N ILE A 1 0.97 9.99 25.28
CA ILE A 1 0.96 8.68 24.57
C ILE A 1 1.93 8.87 23.42
N ASP A 2 3.00 8.08 23.38
CA ASP A 2 3.87 8.00 22.21
C ASP A 2 3.27 6.95 21.27
N PHE A 3 3.02 7.32 20.01
CA PHE A 3 2.30 6.49 19.05
C PHE A 3 2.96 6.63 17.68
N GLY A 4 3.31 5.50 17.08
CA GLY A 4 3.93 5.42 15.77
C GLY A 4 3.17 4.47 14.85
N VAL A 5 3.13 4.81 13.57
CA VAL A 5 2.61 3.97 12.49
C VAL A 5 3.74 3.77 11.49
N ASN A 6 4.12 2.52 11.27
CA ASN A 6 5.30 2.18 10.49
C ASN A 6 4.90 1.79 9.07
N GLN A 7 5.70 2.22 8.10
CA GLN A 7 5.63 1.80 6.71
C GLN A 7 6.97 1.18 6.33
N TYR A 8 6.94 0.10 5.56
CA TYR A 8 8.15 -0.62 5.16
C TYR A 8 8.25 -0.64 3.64
N LEU A 9 9.36 -0.12 3.12
CA LEU A 9 9.68 -0.18 1.69
C LEU A 9 10.74 -1.26 1.46
N VAL A 10 10.40 -2.23 0.61
CA VAL A 10 11.32 -3.27 0.14
C VAL A 10 11.65 -2.98 -1.32
N THR A 11 12.93 -2.72 -1.62
CA THR A 11 13.40 -2.46 -2.98
C THR A 11 13.84 -3.75 -3.67
N GLY A 12 13.87 -3.73 -5.01
CA GLY A 12 14.21 -4.87 -5.85
C GLY A 12 13.65 -4.67 -7.27
N ASP A 13 13.55 -5.76 -8.04
CA ASP A 13 12.97 -5.71 -9.39
C ASP A 13 11.48 -5.36 -9.37
N ASP A 14 10.77 -5.80 -8.32
CA ASP A 14 9.36 -5.49 -8.07
C ASP A 14 9.19 -4.86 -6.67
N PRO A 15 9.42 -3.53 -6.52
CA PRO A 15 9.41 -2.88 -5.21
C PRO A 15 8.03 -2.92 -4.51
N VAL A 16 8.06 -3.11 -3.19
CA VAL A 16 6.85 -3.27 -2.36
C VAL A 16 6.84 -2.20 -1.26
N LEU A 17 5.72 -1.48 -1.15
CA LEU A 17 5.41 -0.68 0.04
C LEU A 17 4.37 -1.43 0.89
N PHE A 18 4.76 -1.82 2.11
CA PHE A 18 3.84 -2.35 3.11
C PHE A 18 3.32 -1.23 3.99
N HIS A 19 2.00 -1.13 4.06
CA HIS A 19 1.22 -0.08 4.69
C HIS A 19 1.43 1.30 4.04
N THR A 20 0.33 2.01 3.81
CA THR A 20 0.35 3.32 3.20
C THR A 20 0.23 4.46 4.21
N GLY A 21 -0.10 4.15 5.47
CA GLY A 21 -0.36 5.17 6.47
C GLY A 21 -1.77 5.73 6.37
N MET A 22 -2.16 6.50 7.39
CA MET A 22 -3.36 7.35 7.34
C MET A 22 -3.30 8.31 6.15
N ARG A 23 -4.45 8.66 5.58
CA ARG A 23 -4.54 9.56 4.41
C ARG A 23 -3.71 10.85 4.56
N GLY A 24 -3.76 11.47 5.75
CA GLY A 24 -3.01 12.69 6.05
C GLY A 24 -1.49 12.52 6.09
N LEU A 25 -0.99 11.28 6.19
CA LEU A 25 0.45 10.98 6.18
C LEU A 25 1.01 10.83 4.78
N PHE A 26 0.18 10.79 3.73
CA PHE A 26 0.65 10.60 2.35
C PHE A 26 1.81 11.53 1.94
N PRO A 27 1.76 12.86 2.17
CA PRO A 27 2.87 13.74 1.78
C PRO A 27 4.18 13.40 2.51
N LEU A 28 4.10 12.93 3.76
CA LEU A 28 5.28 12.58 4.55
C LEU A 28 5.88 11.24 4.09
N VAL A 29 5.04 10.22 3.90
CA VAL A 29 5.49 8.88 3.48
C VAL A 29 5.98 8.92 2.03
N SER A 30 5.29 9.62 1.13
CA SER A 30 5.70 9.75 -0.28
C SER A 30 7.02 10.49 -0.44
N ASP A 31 7.26 11.56 0.32
CA ASP A 31 8.57 12.24 0.36
C ASP A 31 9.67 11.29 0.86
N ALA A 32 9.41 10.52 1.92
CA ALA A 32 10.36 9.56 2.45
C ALA A 32 10.72 8.45 1.43
N VAL A 33 9.72 7.90 0.72
CA VAL A 33 9.93 6.88 -0.32
C VAL A 33 10.71 7.46 -1.52
N THR A 34 10.40 8.70 -1.92
CA THR A 34 11.07 9.38 -3.06
C THR A 34 12.57 9.57 -2.81
N ARG A 35 12.99 9.66 -1.55
CA ARG A 35 14.42 9.72 -1.17
C ARG A 35 15.15 8.39 -1.36
N VAL A 36 14.42 7.28 -1.45
CA VAL A 36 14.97 5.93 -1.62
C VAL A 36 14.91 5.47 -3.09
N MET A 37 13.80 5.74 -3.77
CA MET A 37 13.56 5.33 -5.17
C MET A 37 12.47 6.19 -5.84
N PRO A 38 12.38 6.22 -7.19
CA PRO A 38 11.30 6.92 -7.87
C PRO A 38 9.93 6.33 -7.52
N ILE A 39 9.01 7.16 -7.04
CA ILE A 39 7.73 6.73 -6.46
C ILE A 39 6.85 5.98 -7.47
N GLU A 40 6.92 6.38 -8.74
CA GLU A 40 6.17 5.80 -9.85
C GLU A 40 6.58 4.34 -10.16
N THR A 41 7.73 3.90 -9.66
CA THR A 41 8.27 2.55 -9.84
C THR A 41 7.86 1.58 -8.74
N VAL A 42 7.13 2.04 -7.71
CA VAL A 42 6.50 1.14 -6.75
C VAL A 42 5.55 0.18 -7.49
N ARG A 43 5.76 -1.12 -7.29
CA ARG A 43 5.05 -2.16 -8.02
C ARG A 43 3.91 -2.75 -7.20
N TRP A 44 4.10 -2.91 -5.90
CA TRP A 44 3.13 -3.55 -5.03
C TRP A 44 2.85 -2.68 -3.80
N ILE A 45 1.57 -2.61 -3.42
CA ILE A 45 1.12 -2.01 -2.16
C ILE A 45 0.55 -3.14 -1.30
N GLY A 46 1.28 -3.55 -0.28
CA GLY A 46 0.87 -4.61 0.65
C GLY A 46 0.03 -4.06 1.81
N ILE A 47 -1.14 -4.67 2.03
CA ILE A 47 -2.05 -4.31 3.13
C ILE A 47 -2.31 -5.57 3.97
N GLY A 48 -2.09 -5.50 5.28
CA GLY A 48 -2.41 -6.61 6.19
C GLY A 48 -3.88 -6.59 6.59
N HIS A 49 -4.34 -5.43 7.02
CA HIS A 49 -5.66 -5.13 7.58
C HIS A 49 -6.27 -3.89 6.94
N ILE A 50 -7.60 -3.84 7.02
CA ILE A 50 -8.38 -2.69 6.54
C ILE A 50 -8.52 -1.70 7.69
N GLU A 51 -7.45 -0.96 7.95
CA GLU A 51 -7.38 0.06 8.99
C GLU A 51 -6.76 1.33 8.42
N ALA A 52 -7.14 2.49 8.97
CA ALA A 52 -6.73 3.77 8.40
C ALA A 52 -5.21 3.93 8.36
N ASP A 53 -4.47 3.42 9.33
CA ASP A 53 -3.02 3.46 9.36
C ASP A 53 -2.34 2.49 8.39
N GLU A 54 -3.02 1.43 7.94
CA GLU A 54 -2.48 0.49 6.96
C GLU A 54 -2.84 0.84 5.51
N CYS A 55 -4.08 1.29 5.26
CA CYS A 55 -4.57 1.51 3.90
C CYS A 55 -5.13 2.91 3.64
N GLY A 56 -5.02 3.84 4.59
CA GLY A 56 -5.70 5.13 4.53
C GLY A 56 -5.30 6.03 3.36
N SER A 57 -4.08 5.92 2.85
CA SER A 57 -3.62 6.64 1.65
C SER A 57 -3.48 5.76 0.40
N MET A 58 -4.07 4.56 0.41
CA MET A 58 -3.97 3.59 -0.69
C MET A 58 -4.22 4.19 -2.08
N ASN A 59 -5.30 4.97 -2.25
CA ASN A 59 -5.65 5.53 -3.55
C ASN A 59 -4.74 6.70 -3.96
N ASP A 60 -4.21 7.47 -3.00
CA ASP A 60 -3.17 8.49 -3.29
C ASP A 60 -1.92 7.83 -3.88
N TRP A 61 -1.52 6.68 -3.34
CA TRP A 61 -0.42 5.86 -3.88
C TRP A 61 -0.71 5.31 -5.27
N LEU A 62 -1.92 4.81 -5.51
CA LEU A 62 -2.33 4.34 -6.84
C LEU A 62 -2.30 5.47 -7.88
N ALA A 63 -2.62 6.71 -7.48
CA ALA A 63 -2.58 7.85 -8.38
C ALA A 63 -1.15 8.21 -8.83
N VAL A 64 -0.16 8.13 -7.93
CA VAL A 64 1.25 8.49 -8.24
C VAL A 64 2.09 7.31 -8.75
N ALA A 65 1.69 6.07 -8.46
CA ALA A 65 2.31 4.85 -8.95
C ALA A 65 1.39 4.14 -9.95
N PRO A 66 1.43 4.53 -11.25
CA PRO A 66 0.49 4.04 -12.26
C PRO A 66 0.60 2.53 -12.52
N TYR A 67 1.74 1.92 -12.19
CA TYR A 67 1.99 0.48 -12.36
C TYR A 67 1.83 -0.32 -11.07
N ALA A 68 1.51 0.34 -9.95
CA ALA A 68 1.27 -0.30 -8.67
C ALA A 68 -0.05 -1.08 -8.68
N SER A 69 -0.06 -2.21 -7.99
CA SER A 69 -1.28 -2.96 -7.66
C SER A 69 -1.32 -3.25 -6.17
N VAL A 70 -2.52 -3.14 -5.57
CA VAL A 70 -2.73 -3.51 -4.18
C VAL A 70 -2.73 -5.02 -4.03
N VAL A 71 -2.05 -5.52 -3.01
CA VAL A 71 -1.94 -6.94 -2.68
C VAL A 71 -2.50 -7.16 -1.28
N GLN A 72 -3.44 -8.10 -1.16
CA GLN A 72 -4.07 -8.52 0.10
C GLN A 72 -4.41 -10.02 -0.03
N GLY A 73 -4.68 -10.69 1.09
CA GLY A 73 -5.33 -12.00 1.09
C GLY A 73 -6.64 -12.05 0.29
N ASN A 74 -7.05 -13.26 -0.09
CA ASN A 74 -8.25 -13.45 -0.91
C ASN A 74 -9.53 -12.89 -0.25
N VAL A 75 -9.71 -13.15 1.04
CA VAL A 75 -10.90 -12.68 1.78
C VAL A 75 -10.98 -11.15 1.81
N GLY A 76 -9.90 -10.45 2.19
CA GLY A 76 -9.94 -8.97 2.26
C GLY A 76 -10.03 -8.31 0.89
N CYS A 77 -9.52 -8.96 -0.17
CA CYS A 77 -9.84 -8.55 -1.54
C CYS A 77 -11.35 -8.64 -1.82
N ILE A 78 -11.98 -9.78 -1.52
CA ILE A 78 -13.41 -10.02 -1.79
C ILE A 78 -14.31 -9.07 -1.00
N VAL A 79 -14.03 -8.86 0.30
CA VAL A 79 -14.96 -8.14 1.19
C VAL A 79 -14.69 -6.65 1.30
N SER A 80 -13.55 -6.13 0.81
CA SER A 80 -13.20 -4.71 0.98
C SER A 80 -12.40 -4.12 -0.17
N ILE A 81 -11.17 -4.61 -0.41
CA ILE A 81 -10.23 -3.89 -1.30
C ILE A 81 -10.76 -3.76 -2.73
N THR A 82 -11.49 -4.76 -3.24
CA THR A 82 -12.08 -4.68 -4.59
C THR A 82 -13.03 -3.50 -4.76
N ASP A 83 -13.72 -3.08 -3.71
CA ASP A 83 -14.67 -1.95 -3.73
C ASP A 83 -13.98 -0.62 -3.37
N LEU A 84 -12.97 -0.65 -2.51
CA LEU A 84 -12.29 0.54 -1.99
C LEU A 84 -11.16 1.08 -2.89
N ALA A 85 -10.50 0.20 -3.66
CA ALA A 85 -9.34 0.58 -4.46
C ALA A 85 -9.75 1.15 -5.82
N ASP A 86 -9.06 2.22 -6.25
CA ASP A 86 -9.29 2.85 -7.56
C ASP A 86 -8.92 1.93 -8.75
N ARG A 87 -8.27 0.79 -8.50
CA ARG A 87 -7.99 -0.24 -9.50
C ARG A 87 -8.04 -1.64 -8.91
N PRO A 88 -8.27 -2.68 -9.74
CA PRO A 88 -8.41 -4.06 -9.25
C PRO A 88 -7.19 -4.51 -8.43
N PRO A 89 -7.39 -5.06 -7.21
CA PRO A 89 -6.31 -5.63 -6.43
C PRO A 89 -5.90 -7.00 -6.96
N ARG A 90 -4.73 -7.46 -6.52
CA ARG A 90 -4.24 -8.83 -6.69
C ARG A 90 -4.43 -9.62 -5.40
N ALA A 91 -5.36 -10.57 -5.43
CA ALA A 91 -5.53 -11.53 -4.33
C ALA A 91 -4.33 -12.47 -4.22
N MET A 92 -3.80 -12.63 -3.01
CA MET A 92 -2.82 -13.65 -2.66
C MET A 92 -3.54 -14.98 -2.37
N ALA A 93 -2.90 -16.09 -2.76
CA ALA A 93 -3.41 -17.42 -2.43
C ALA A 93 -3.47 -17.61 -0.90
N ASP A 94 -4.44 -18.40 -0.43
CA ASP A 94 -4.67 -18.64 0.98
C ASP A 94 -3.39 -19.15 1.68
N GLY A 95 -3.03 -18.53 2.82
CA GLY A 95 -1.81 -18.82 3.58
C GLY A 95 -0.67 -17.81 3.43
N GLY A 96 -0.87 -16.71 2.69
CA GLY A 96 0.10 -15.63 2.49
C GLY A 96 -0.18 -14.33 3.25
N GLY A 97 -0.98 -14.37 4.32
CA GLY A 97 -1.28 -13.25 5.21
C GLY A 97 -1.39 -13.73 6.65
#